data_AF-A0A257LWC0-F1
#
_entry.id   AF-A0A257LWC0-F1
#
_cell.length_a   1.000
_cell.length_b   1.000
_cell.length_c   1.000
_cell.angle_alpha   90.00
_cell.angle_beta   90.00
_cell.angle_gamma   90.00
#
_symmetry.space_group_name_H-M   'P 1'
#
loop_
_entity.id
_entity.type
_entity.pdbx_description
1 polymer ?
#
loop_
_entity_poly.entity_id
_entity_poly.type
_entity_poly.pdbx_seq_one_letter_code
_entity_poly.pdbx_strand_id
1 'polypeptide(L)'
;MMVLLTILALGLLSLSGISLRSASHGAAQAEAKANARLALMLALGELQKEMGPDMRITSESALLDENKNTEAIDGVGQSHWLASYNSWGDWLNASYTLPQGGSMRIAETYTAGREKMFRRWLLSMPEGMERTLRAPVKPENLDDENSVVLVGPGSLGASAQREPDRVTRAYLVPVGKTGKQAWWIGPENHKAKVGLSGQARTLAADKWQESQGDTAEVGVGSLAGFEKLDARSDLGKRLFTTNTLRPAQIDKDRVDERFFDVTASSQGVIASVRGSLKKDLSLLFENRADQLPAPYLFNPGRDIREPSIRPMSKELADKRPVIPNRHFASWTNMLHYYRMYRRGGGATPSETGKPGNLVWNLNKPATDTTVPSEAPNASPPWDGSNHYWRAPILAKLTMLYSLVGKPSPTPGRFNCFQYYSPVFTFWNPYNTDLILPSGQMSIASKPYQLLPTNQRFYVNGVLRSQNGLYEATNFTTKLSSGGSGDIVFKPGELRVFSLRTTGVFTNANDLQL
;
A
#
# COMPACT_ATOMS: atom_id res chain seq x y z
N MET A 1 -29.87 -3.43 85.15
CA MET A 1 -29.75 -2.01 84.76
C MET A 1 -28.39 -1.68 84.14
N MET A 2 -27.25 -1.97 84.79
CA MET A 2 -25.90 -1.66 84.25
C MET A 2 -25.51 -2.41 82.96
N VAL A 3 -25.91 -3.67 82.79
CA VAL A 3 -25.57 -4.50 81.60
C VAL A 3 -26.28 -4.05 80.31
N LEU A 4 -27.48 -3.45 80.44
CA LEU A 4 -28.24 -2.99 79.28
C LEU A 4 -27.59 -1.73 78.66
N LEU A 5 -27.13 -0.82 79.52
CA LEU A 5 -26.45 0.41 79.11
C LEU A 5 -25.10 0.12 78.43
N THR A 6 -24.36 -0.87 78.91
CA THR A 6 -23.07 -1.25 78.30
C THR A 6 -23.26 -1.90 76.92
N ILE A 7 -24.26 -2.78 76.76
CA ILE A 7 -24.59 -3.36 75.44
C ILE A 7 -25.05 -2.27 74.46
N LEU A 8 -25.84 -1.30 74.91
CA LEU A 8 -26.27 -0.17 74.09
C LEU A 8 -25.07 0.70 73.66
N ALA A 9 -24.15 0.99 74.58
CA ALA A 9 -22.93 1.74 74.29
C ALA A 9 -22.00 1.01 73.30
N LEU A 10 -21.84 -0.30 73.44
CA LEU A 10 -21.11 -1.16 72.50
C LEU A 10 -21.76 -1.19 71.11
N GLY A 11 -23.09 -1.25 71.05
CA GLY A 11 -23.85 -1.18 69.80
C GLY A 11 -23.68 0.15 69.07
N LEU A 12 -23.77 1.27 69.80
CA LEU A 12 -23.57 2.62 69.25
C LEU A 12 -22.12 2.87 68.82
N LEU A 13 -21.14 2.33 69.56
CA LEU A 13 -19.72 2.40 69.19
C LEU A 13 -19.43 1.57 67.92
N SER A 14 -20.01 0.38 67.80
CA SER A 14 -19.92 -0.45 66.60
C SER A 14 -20.52 0.26 65.38
N LEU A 15 -21.72 0.85 65.54
CA LEU A 15 -22.38 1.59 64.47
C LEU A 15 -21.59 2.84 64.07
N SER A 16 -21.01 3.55 65.04
CA SER A 16 -20.13 4.70 64.78
C SER A 16 -18.85 4.28 64.04
N GLY A 17 -18.26 3.13 64.42
CA GLY A 17 -17.12 2.55 63.71
C GLY A 17 -17.44 2.14 62.28
N ILE A 18 -18.63 1.56 62.03
CA ILE A 18 -19.10 1.22 60.68
C ILE A 18 -19.33 2.49 59.85
N SER A 19 -20.01 3.49 60.43
CA SER A 19 -20.26 4.77 59.76
C SER A 19 -18.96 5.50 59.41
N LEU A 20 -17.98 5.52 60.31
CA LEU A 20 -16.65 6.10 60.05
C LEU A 20 -15.90 5.37 58.93
N ARG A 21 -15.94 4.03 58.91
CA ARG A 21 -15.34 3.24 57.81
C ARG A 21 -16.06 3.45 56.47
N SER A 22 -17.39 3.55 56.50
CA SER A 22 -18.18 3.84 55.29
C SER A 22 -17.87 5.24 54.76
N ALA A 23 -17.74 6.24 55.64
CA ALA A 23 -17.39 7.60 55.27
C ALA A 23 -15.95 7.69 54.71
N SER A 24 -14.98 7.01 55.34
CA SER A 24 -13.60 6.98 54.83
C SER A 24 -13.50 6.26 53.49
N HIS A 25 -14.25 5.17 53.29
CA HIS A 25 -14.34 4.50 51.99
C HIS A 25 -14.96 5.41 50.92
N GLY A 26 -16.02 6.14 51.28
CA GLY A 26 -16.63 7.13 50.39
C GLY A 26 -15.66 8.24 49.99
N ALA A 27 -14.88 8.75 50.94
CA ALA A 27 -13.83 9.75 50.69
C ALA A 27 -12.74 9.21 49.76
N ALA A 28 -12.23 8.01 50.02
CA ALA A 28 -11.22 7.36 49.18
C ALA A 28 -11.74 7.09 47.76
N GLN A 29 -13.00 6.67 47.61
CA GLN A 29 -13.63 6.47 46.31
C GLN A 29 -13.81 7.79 45.55
N ALA A 30 -14.17 8.87 46.24
CA ALA A 30 -14.28 10.20 45.64
C ALA A 30 -12.92 10.71 45.16
N GLU A 31 -11.87 10.52 45.96
CA GLU A 31 -10.48 10.84 45.60
C GLU A 31 -10.01 10.02 44.39
N ALA A 32 -10.25 8.71 44.39
CA ALA A 32 -9.91 7.83 43.26
C ALA A 32 -10.63 8.26 41.97
N LYS A 33 -11.92 8.62 42.04
CA LYS A 33 -12.68 9.15 40.90
C LYS A 33 -12.13 10.49 40.42
N ALA A 34 -11.70 11.37 41.33
CA ALA A 34 -11.07 12.64 40.97
C ALA A 34 -9.73 12.42 40.26
N ASN A 35 -8.90 11.53 40.78
CA ASN A 35 -7.62 11.14 40.17
C ASN A 35 -7.82 10.48 38.80
N ALA A 36 -8.84 9.63 38.64
CA ALA A 36 -9.16 9.04 37.34
C ALA A 36 -9.62 10.09 36.31
N ARG A 37 -10.39 11.10 36.73
CA ARG A 37 -10.77 12.23 35.87
C ARG A 37 -9.56 13.06 35.47
N LEU A 38 -8.64 13.32 36.40
CA LEU A 38 -7.38 14.00 36.11
C LEU A 38 -6.54 13.20 35.10
N ALA A 39 -6.39 11.89 35.32
CA ALA A 39 -5.68 11.00 34.41
C ALA A 39 -6.29 11.01 33.00
N LEU A 40 -7.63 11.03 32.89
CA LEU A 40 -8.32 11.16 31.60
C LEU A 40 -8.04 12.51 30.93
N MET A 41 -8.07 13.61 31.68
CA MET A 41 -7.73 14.94 31.15
C MET A 41 -6.27 14.99 30.66
N LEU A 42 -5.35 14.38 31.39
CA LEU A 42 -3.94 14.27 30.99
C LEU A 42 -3.79 13.43 29.72
N ALA A 43 -4.44 12.26 29.65
CA ALA A 43 -4.44 11.42 28.46
C ALA A 43 -4.98 12.16 27.23
N LEU A 44 -6.10 12.87 27.36
CA LEU A 44 -6.66 13.67 26.27
C LEU A 44 -5.71 14.80 25.85
N GLY A 45 -5.10 15.50 26.80
CA GLY A 45 -4.12 16.56 26.51
C GLY A 45 -2.89 16.03 25.78
N GLU A 46 -2.37 14.89 26.21
CA GLU A 46 -1.21 14.24 25.58
C GLU A 46 -1.56 13.69 24.19
N LEU A 47 -2.75 13.11 24.03
CA LEU A 47 -3.26 12.69 22.73
C LEU A 47 -3.35 13.88 21.77
N GLN A 48 -3.95 14.99 22.19
CA GLN A 48 -4.08 16.19 21.36
C GLN A 48 -2.72 16.81 21.02
N LYS A 49 -1.77 16.83 21.95
CA LYS A 49 -0.42 17.34 21.72
C LYS A 49 0.35 16.49 20.71
N GLU A 50 0.24 15.17 20.82
CA GLU A 50 1.00 14.26 19.96
C GLU A 50 0.33 14.00 18.62
N MET A 51 -1.00 13.83 18.59
CA MET A 51 -1.80 13.49 17.41
C MET A 51 -2.54 14.69 16.77
N GLY A 52 -2.40 15.89 17.32
CA GLY A 52 -3.08 17.08 16.79
C GLY A 52 -2.73 17.40 15.34
N PRO A 53 -1.44 17.39 14.93
CA PRO A 53 -1.08 17.57 13.53
C PRO A 53 -1.49 16.38 12.66
N ASP A 54 -2.05 16.62 11.47
CA ASP A 54 -2.44 15.61 10.45
C ASP A 54 -1.23 14.89 9.77
N MET A 55 -0.08 14.87 10.44
CA MET A 55 1.19 14.31 10.01
C MET A 55 1.75 13.35 11.07
N ARG A 56 0.84 12.61 11.71
CA ARG A 56 1.13 11.72 12.83
C ARG A 56 0.64 10.33 12.50
N ILE A 57 1.41 9.35 12.97
CA ILE A 57 1.13 7.95 12.75
C ILE A 57 1.13 7.28 14.13
N THR A 58 0.10 6.47 14.39
CA THR A 58 0.06 5.62 15.58
C THR A 58 0.43 4.18 15.24
N SER A 59 1.18 3.55 16.11
CA SER A 59 1.51 2.11 16.02
C SER A 59 1.56 1.51 17.41
N GLU A 60 1.14 0.26 17.53
CA GLU A 60 1.33 -0.53 18.74
C GLU A 60 2.79 -1.01 18.87
N SER A 61 3.19 -1.34 20.10
CA SER A 61 4.51 -1.88 20.44
C SER A 61 4.78 -3.27 19.86
N ALA A 62 3.74 -4.00 19.43
CA ALA A 62 3.85 -5.19 18.60
C ALA A 62 4.74 -4.98 17.34
N LEU A 63 4.93 -3.74 16.88
CA LEU A 63 5.90 -3.41 15.83
C LEU A 63 7.35 -3.85 16.15
N LEU A 64 7.67 -4.03 17.43
CA LEU A 64 8.99 -4.42 17.94
C LEU A 64 9.15 -5.93 18.12
N ASP A 65 8.18 -6.72 17.64
CA ASP A 65 8.23 -8.18 17.63
C ASP A 65 9.53 -8.73 17.02
N GLU A 66 10.12 -9.70 17.72
CA GLU A 66 11.33 -10.38 17.29
C GLU A 66 11.07 -11.33 16.11
N ASN A 67 9.88 -11.96 16.04
CA ASN A 67 9.54 -12.94 15.02
C ASN A 67 8.30 -12.59 14.17
N LYS A 68 8.53 -11.76 13.17
CA LYS A 68 7.49 -11.24 12.24
C LYS A 68 6.81 -12.28 11.35
N ASN A 69 7.22 -13.54 11.41
CA ASN A 69 6.65 -14.62 10.60
C ASN A 69 5.57 -15.41 11.36
N THR A 70 5.35 -15.12 12.64
CA THR A 70 4.33 -15.76 13.47
C THR A 70 3.23 -14.79 13.83
N GLU A 71 2.03 -15.33 14.13
CA GLU A 71 0.91 -14.52 14.63
C GLU A 71 1.13 -14.10 16.09
N ALA A 72 1.78 -14.95 16.88
CA ALA A 72 2.10 -14.64 18.28
C ALA A 72 3.24 -13.61 18.34
N ILE A 73 3.09 -12.60 19.18
CA ILE A 73 4.11 -11.59 19.44
C ILE A 73 5.17 -12.17 20.38
N ASP A 74 6.44 -12.13 19.96
CA ASP A 74 7.57 -12.63 20.74
C ASP A 74 8.54 -11.50 21.13
N GLY A 75 9.17 -11.65 22.30
CA GLY A 75 10.16 -10.72 22.80
C GLY A 75 9.64 -9.35 23.27
N VAL A 76 8.32 -9.13 23.32
CA VAL A 76 7.72 -7.86 23.77
C VAL A 76 6.88 -8.05 25.04
N GLY A 77 7.32 -7.48 26.17
CA GLY A 77 6.63 -7.61 27.46
C GLY A 77 5.27 -6.89 27.55
N GLN A 78 5.01 -5.92 26.67
CA GLN A 78 3.72 -5.22 26.56
C GLN A 78 3.44 -4.91 25.07
N SER A 79 2.55 -5.67 24.41
CA SER A 79 2.36 -5.62 22.95
C SER A 79 1.39 -4.53 22.46
N HIS A 80 0.52 -4.00 23.33
CA HIS A 80 -0.51 -3.00 22.99
C HIS A 80 -0.24 -1.60 23.58
N TRP A 81 1.02 -1.24 23.81
CA TRP A 81 1.35 0.15 24.09
C TRP A 81 1.28 0.96 22.80
N LEU A 82 0.55 2.07 22.83
CA LEU A 82 0.40 2.92 21.65
C LEU A 82 1.51 3.95 21.57
N ALA A 83 2.16 4.08 20.43
CA ALA A 83 3.18 5.09 20.16
C ALA A 83 2.74 6.12 19.12
N SER A 84 3.32 7.31 19.26
CA SER A 84 3.26 8.42 18.31
C SER A 84 4.52 8.45 17.46
N TYR A 85 4.34 8.56 16.14
CA TYR A 85 5.42 8.68 15.16
C TYR A 85 5.22 9.92 14.28
N ASN A 86 6.33 10.52 13.87
CA ASN A 86 6.36 11.48 12.78
C ASN A 86 6.07 10.74 11.45
N SER A 87 5.29 11.36 10.56
CA SER A 87 5.19 10.89 9.18
C SER A 87 6.37 11.33 8.33
N TRP A 88 6.61 10.65 7.21
CA TRP A 88 7.53 11.14 6.19
C TRP A 88 6.91 12.33 5.45
N GLY A 89 7.50 13.51 5.64
CA GLY A 89 6.93 14.77 5.16
C GLY A 89 7.33 15.21 3.76
N ASP A 90 8.23 14.48 3.07
CA ASP A 90 8.78 14.91 1.78
C ASP A 90 8.67 13.84 0.68
N TRP A 91 9.28 14.07 -0.48
CA TRP A 91 9.46 13.09 -1.54
C TRP A 91 10.40 11.97 -1.11
N LEU A 92 10.20 10.76 -1.63
CA LEU A 92 11.01 9.59 -1.26
C LEU A 92 12.49 9.76 -1.67
N ASN A 93 12.76 10.62 -2.67
CA ASN A 93 14.11 10.94 -3.14
C ASN A 93 14.67 12.24 -2.54
N ALA A 94 13.92 12.94 -1.69
CA ALA A 94 14.36 14.16 -1.04
C ALA A 94 14.95 13.87 0.35
N SER A 95 15.75 14.80 0.84
CA SER A 95 16.10 14.83 2.26
C SER A 95 14.99 15.56 3.01
N TYR A 96 14.48 14.95 4.08
CA TYR A 96 13.46 15.51 4.94
C TYR A 96 14.10 16.06 6.21
N THR A 97 13.71 17.26 6.62
CA THR A 97 14.09 17.83 7.90
C THR A 97 13.05 17.46 8.94
N LEU A 98 13.46 16.72 9.97
CA LEU A 98 12.59 16.36 11.07
C LEU A 98 12.14 17.61 11.86
N PRO A 99 10.95 17.60 12.47
CA PRO A 99 10.51 18.70 13.33
C PRO A 99 11.47 18.98 14.51
N GLN A 100 12.24 17.97 14.94
CA GLN A 100 13.23 18.09 16.02
C GLN A 100 14.61 18.56 15.53
N GLY A 101 14.76 18.86 14.23
CA GLY A 101 16.04 19.17 13.60
C GLY A 101 16.73 17.93 13.03
N GLY A 102 17.71 18.16 12.15
CA GLY A 102 18.41 17.11 11.41
C GLY A 102 17.73 16.79 10.08
N SER A 103 18.56 16.61 9.04
CA SER A 103 18.11 16.21 7.71
C SER A 103 18.45 14.75 7.47
N MET A 104 17.51 13.98 6.91
CA MET A 104 17.70 12.57 6.63
C MET A 104 17.04 12.16 5.32
N ARG A 105 17.49 11.06 4.73
CA ARG A 105 16.85 10.42 3.57
C ARG A 105 15.88 9.33 4.03
N ILE A 106 14.89 9.01 3.20
CA ILE A 106 13.90 8.00 3.58
C ILE A 106 14.53 6.63 3.86
N ALA A 107 15.60 6.26 3.16
CA ALA A 107 16.34 5.01 3.36
C ALA A 107 16.77 4.84 4.82
N GLU A 108 17.12 5.94 5.50
CA GLU A 108 17.55 5.94 6.89
C GLU A 108 16.43 5.69 7.89
N THR A 109 15.16 5.80 7.46
CA THR A 109 14.00 5.49 8.29
C THR A 109 13.72 3.99 8.35
N TYR A 110 14.30 3.15 7.49
CA TYR A 110 14.05 1.71 7.45
C TYR A 110 14.86 0.94 8.50
N THR A 111 14.89 1.47 9.73
CA THR A 111 15.43 0.80 10.91
C THR A 111 14.31 0.10 11.68
N ALA A 112 14.67 -0.88 12.52
CA ALA A 112 13.71 -1.59 13.37
C ALA A 112 12.89 -0.60 14.21
N GLY A 113 11.56 -0.78 14.23
CA GLY A 113 10.64 0.10 14.96
C GLY A 113 10.57 1.55 14.45
N ARG A 114 11.17 1.88 13.30
CA ARG A 114 11.22 3.25 12.75
C ARG A 114 11.76 4.28 13.76
N GLU A 115 12.81 3.93 14.51
CA GLU A 115 13.33 4.70 15.65
C GLU A 115 13.50 6.21 15.39
N LYS A 116 14.05 6.59 14.22
CA LYS A 116 14.23 8.01 13.87
C LYS A 116 12.92 8.80 13.72
N MET A 117 11.80 8.11 13.53
CA MET A 117 10.46 8.69 13.42
C MET A 117 9.68 8.59 14.75
N PHE A 118 10.15 7.80 15.71
CA PHE A 118 9.50 7.61 17.00
C PHE A 118 9.51 8.91 17.81
N ARG A 119 8.38 9.21 18.45
CA ARG A 119 8.25 10.40 19.31
C ARG A 119 8.14 10.01 20.77
N ARG A 120 7.12 9.22 21.10
CA ARG A 120 6.85 8.74 22.45
C ARG A 120 5.75 7.69 22.51
N TRP A 121 5.68 6.99 23.64
CA TRP A 121 4.55 6.19 24.07
C TRP A 121 3.42 7.06 24.64
N LEU A 122 2.18 6.62 24.46
CA LEU A 122 0.92 7.27 24.82
C LEU A 122 0.24 6.55 25.99
N LEU A 123 0.98 6.41 27.09
CA LEU A 123 0.49 5.92 28.38
C LEU A 123 1.20 6.64 29.53
N SER A 124 0.73 6.44 30.76
CA SER A 124 1.43 6.89 31.95
C SER A 124 2.74 6.13 32.13
N MET A 125 3.84 6.89 32.14
CA MET A 125 5.20 6.40 32.35
C MET A 125 5.96 7.39 33.25
N PRO A 126 6.99 6.94 33.98
CA PRO A 126 7.92 7.85 34.65
C PRO A 126 8.64 8.74 33.63
N GLU A 127 8.94 9.98 34.04
CA GLU A 127 9.53 11.00 33.18
C GLU A 127 10.83 10.54 32.51
N GLY A 128 10.93 10.71 31.19
CA GLY A 128 12.06 10.33 30.36
C GLY A 128 11.91 8.96 29.70
N MET A 129 11.17 8.02 30.29
CA MET A 129 10.95 6.69 29.70
C MET A 129 9.96 6.71 28.53
N GLU A 130 9.07 7.69 28.47
CA GLU A 130 8.09 7.80 27.40
C GLU A 130 8.72 7.94 26.01
N ARG A 131 9.98 8.43 25.93
CA ARG A 131 10.74 8.59 24.68
C ARG A 131 11.71 7.44 24.40
N THR A 132 11.69 6.39 25.21
CA THR A 132 12.52 5.19 24.99
C THR A 132 11.75 4.19 24.14
N LEU A 133 12.12 4.05 22.87
CA LEU A 133 11.46 3.12 21.93
C LEU A 133 11.40 1.68 22.47
N ARG A 134 12.45 1.20 23.14
CA ARG A 134 12.52 -0.20 23.61
C ARG A 134 11.89 -0.45 24.99
N ALA A 135 11.25 0.55 25.60
CA ALA A 135 10.59 0.39 26.89
C ALA A 135 9.59 -0.79 26.98
N PRO A 136 8.73 -1.08 25.97
CA PRO A 136 7.80 -2.21 26.04
C PRO A 136 8.43 -3.59 25.85
N VAL A 137 9.66 -3.67 25.33
CA VAL A 137 10.36 -4.95 25.08
C VAL A 137 10.71 -5.61 26.41
N LYS A 138 11.33 -4.85 27.31
CA LYS A 138 11.65 -5.23 28.68
C LYS A 138 11.24 -4.09 29.61
N PRO A 139 9.96 -4.02 30.00
CA PRO A 139 9.49 -2.93 30.85
C PRO A 139 10.15 -3.06 32.23
N GLU A 140 10.94 -2.06 32.61
CA GLU A 140 11.68 -2.08 33.86
C GLU A 140 10.71 -2.09 35.05
N ASN A 141 10.91 -3.07 35.94
CA ASN A 141 10.20 -3.26 37.21
C ASN A 141 8.67 -3.29 37.11
N LEU A 142 8.04 -3.58 35.98
CA LEU A 142 6.58 -3.50 35.84
C LEU A 142 5.86 -4.53 36.75
N ASP A 143 5.48 -4.11 37.95
CA ASP A 143 4.92 -4.96 39.01
C ASP A 143 3.63 -4.37 39.58
N ASP A 144 3.03 -5.04 40.57
CA ASP A 144 1.77 -4.58 41.19
C ASP A 144 1.95 -3.34 42.09
N GLU A 145 3.18 -2.94 42.42
CA GLU A 145 3.45 -1.76 43.27
C GLU A 145 3.58 -0.47 42.45
N ASN A 146 4.15 -0.58 41.24
CA ASN A 146 4.47 0.55 40.36
C ASN A 146 3.65 0.60 39.07
N SER A 147 2.79 -0.38 38.81
CA SER A 147 1.92 -0.40 37.64
C SER A 147 0.52 -0.88 37.99
N VAL A 148 -0.43 -0.65 37.08
CA VAL A 148 -1.80 -1.16 37.19
C VAL A 148 -2.25 -1.73 35.85
N VAL A 149 -3.03 -2.81 35.91
CA VAL A 149 -3.66 -3.43 34.74
C VAL A 149 -4.83 -2.55 34.28
N LEU A 150 -4.73 -2.00 33.08
CA LEU A 150 -5.79 -1.20 32.46
C LEU A 150 -6.66 -2.02 31.51
N VAL A 151 -6.07 -3.02 30.85
CA VAL A 151 -6.78 -4.02 30.06
C VAL A 151 -6.32 -5.39 30.55
N GLY A 152 -7.24 -6.20 31.06
CA GLY A 152 -6.95 -7.50 31.64
C GLY A 152 -8.16 -8.42 31.63
N PRO A 153 -8.28 -9.38 32.57
CA PRO A 153 -9.35 -10.39 32.56
C PRO A 153 -10.77 -9.83 32.51
N GLY A 154 -11.01 -8.63 33.05
CA GLY A 154 -12.33 -7.98 32.98
C GLY A 154 -12.75 -7.53 31.58
N SER A 155 -11.79 -7.24 30.70
CA SER A 155 -12.01 -6.80 29.32
C SER A 155 -11.79 -7.92 28.31
N LEU A 156 -10.84 -8.82 28.60
CA LEU A 156 -10.38 -9.90 27.72
C LEU A 156 -11.03 -11.26 28.05
N GLY A 157 -11.70 -11.38 29.20
CA GLY A 157 -12.24 -12.66 29.65
C GLY A 157 -11.15 -13.72 29.79
N ALA A 158 -11.42 -14.93 29.29
CA ALA A 158 -10.48 -16.04 29.34
C ALA A 158 -9.25 -15.86 28.43
N SER A 159 -9.27 -14.95 27.43
CA SER A 159 -8.09 -14.72 26.59
C SER A 159 -6.92 -14.10 27.36
N ALA A 160 -7.17 -13.36 28.44
CA ALA A 160 -6.09 -12.82 29.29
C ALA A 160 -5.15 -13.89 29.85
N GLN A 161 -5.64 -15.12 30.05
CA GLN A 161 -4.82 -16.25 30.53
C GLN A 161 -4.14 -17.00 29.39
N ARG A 162 -4.79 -17.10 28.21
CA ARG A 162 -4.23 -17.79 27.04
C ARG A 162 -3.18 -16.94 26.31
N GLU A 163 -3.37 -15.62 26.31
CA GLU A 163 -2.59 -14.62 25.57
C GLU A 163 -2.17 -13.51 26.55
N PRO A 164 -1.20 -13.79 27.45
CA PRO A 164 -0.81 -12.85 28.50
C PRO A 164 -0.16 -11.57 27.94
N ASP A 165 0.37 -11.61 26.71
CA ASP A 165 0.91 -10.45 26.01
C ASP A 165 -0.15 -9.38 25.74
N ARG A 166 -1.42 -9.78 25.60
CA ARG A 166 -2.56 -8.84 25.41
C ARG A 166 -2.89 -8.02 26.65
N VAL A 167 -2.45 -8.45 27.83
CA VAL A 167 -2.71 -7.74 29.09
C VAL A 167 -1.90 -6.45 29.11
N THR A 168 -2.60 -5.32 29.11
CA THR A 168 -1.99 -4.00 29.06
C THR A 168 -1.91 -3.38 30.46
N ARG A 169 -0.69 -3.08 30.87
CA ARG A 169 -0.35 -2.38 32.12
C ARG A 169 0.22 -1.00 31.81
N ALA A 170 -0.01 -0.06 32.72
CA ALA A 170 0.60 1.27 32.68
C ALA A 170 1.17 1.63 34.05
N TYR A 171 2.18 2.50 34.08
CA TYR A 171 2.85 2.88 35.32
C TYR A 171 1.96 3.79 36.17
N LEU A 172 2.05 3.63 37.49
CA LEU A 172 1.40 4.47 38.46
C LEU A 172 2.23 5.74 38.70
N VAL A 173 1.63 6.89 38.42
CA VAL A 173 2.21 8.21 38.65
C VAL A 173 1.62 8.80 39.94
N PRO A 174 2.45 9.23 40.92
CA PRO A 174 1.97 9.85 42.15
C PRO A 174 1.14 11.12 41.92
N VAL A 175 0.07 11.29 42.70
CA VAL A 175 -0.79 12.48 42.72
C VAL A 175 -1.03 12.90 44.17
N GLY A 176 -0.58 14.10 44.53
CA GLY A 176 -0.68 14.58 45.90
C GLY A 176 0.19 13.77 46.87
N LYS A 177 -0.31 13.51 48.09
CA LYS A 177 0.46 12.82 49.15
C LYS A 177 0.30 11.29 49.15
N THR A 178 -0.86 10.79 48.74
CA THR A 178 -1.26 9.38 48.89
C THR A 178 -1.88 8.79 47.62
N GLY A 179 -2.31 9.63 46.68
CA GLY A 179 -2.93 9.18 45.45
C GLY A 179 -1.90 8.70 44.43
N LYS A 180 -2.32 7.77 43.58
CA LYS A 180 -1.62 7.38 42.35
C LYS A 180 -2.63 7.35 41.22
N GLN A 181 -2.18 7.63 40.00
CA GLN A 181 -3.01 7.58 38.80
C GLN A 181 -2.26 6.90 37.66
N ALA A 182 -3.00 6.31 36.74
CA ALA A 182 -2.45 5.74 35.51
C ALA A 182 -3.45 5.95 34.36
N TRP A 183 -2.95 5.99 33.14
CA TRP A 183 -3.77 6.12 31.95
C TRP A 183 -3.09 5.45 30.76
N TRP A 184 -3.88 5.02 29.79
CA TRP A 184 -3.43 4.43 28.53
C TRP A 184 -4.41 4.84 27.43
N ILE A 185 -3.87 5.08 26.24
CA ILE A 185 -4.64 5.39 25.05
C ILE A 185 -4.63 4.15 24.16
N GLY A 186 -5.79 3.53 23.99
CA GLY A 186 -5.98 2.40 23.09
C GLY A 186 -6.23 2.82 21.63
N PRO A 187 -5.72 2.08 20.64
CA PRO A 187 -5.90 2.41 19.23
C PRO A 187 -7.23 1.90 18.68
N GLU A 188 -8.29 2.71 18.78
CA GLU A 188 -9.57 2.39 18.11
C GLU A 188 -9.44 2.42 16.57
N ASN A 189 -8.42 3.09 16.03
CA ASN A 189 -8.15 3.18 14.60
C ASN A 189 -7.47 1.93 14.01
N HIS A 190 -7.01 1.00 14.85
CA HIS A 190 -6.43 -0.29 14.41
C HIS A 190 -7.47 -1.41 14.36
N LYS A 191 -8.67 -1.17 14.90
CA LYS A 191 -9.73 -2.18 15.04
C LYS A 191 -10.68 -2.21 13.85
N ALA A 192 -11.25 -3.38 13.57
CA ALA A 192 -12.27 -3.57 12.56
C ALA A 192 -13.63 -3.01 13.03
N LYS A 193 -14.24 -2.13 12.23
CA LYS A 193 -15.55 -1.55 12.56
C LYS A 193 -16.68 -2.52 12.24
N VAL A 194 -17.37 -3.00 13.27
CA VAL A 194 -18.45 -4.01 13.17
C VAL A 194 -19.73 -3.50 12.51
N GLY A 195 -19.97 -2.19 12.51
CA GLY A 195 -21.20 -1.59 11.97
C GLY A 195 -21.20 -1.36 10.46
N LEU A 196 -20.15 -1.79 9.74
CA LEU A 196 -20.01 -1.61 8.29
C LEU A 196 -20.44 -2.85 7.48
N SER A 197 -20.87 -3.94 8.12
CA SER A 197 -21.44 -5.10 7.41
C SER A 197 -22.83 -4.72 6.86
N GLY A 198 -23.02 -4.90 5.56
CA GLY A 198 -24.19 -4.39 4.85
C GLY A 198 -24.94 -5.47 4.06
N GLN A 199 -24.25 -6.52 3.61
CA GLN A 199 -24.81 -7.50 2.68
C GLN A 199 -24.64 -8.94 3.18
N ALA A 200 -25.74 -9.69 3.13
CA ALA A 200 -25.70 -11.12 3.39
C ALA A 200 -24.77 -11.79 2.36
N ARG A 201 -23.86 -12.67 2.81
CA ARG A 201 -22.87 -13.33 1.93
C ARG A 201 -23.47 -14.24 0.84
N THR A 202 -24.79 -14.39 0.82
CA THR A 202 -25.57 -15.18 -0.14
C THR A 202 -25.85 -14.47 -1.46
N LEU A 203 -25.17 -13.36 -1.77
CA LEU A 203 -25.30 -12.75 -3.09
C LEU A 203 -24.77 -13.67 -4.19
N ALA A 204 -25.45 -13.66 -5.34
CA ALA A 204 -24.94 -14.27 -6.55
C ALA A 204 -23.65 -13.55 -7.01
N ALA A 205 -22.79 -14.25 -7.76
CA ALA A 205 -21.45 -13.77 -8.11
C ALA A 205 -21.45 -12.45 -8.89
N ASP A 206 -22.48 -12.22 -9.71
CA ASP A 206 -22.71 -10.97 -10.44
C ASP A 206 -23.04 -9.80 -9.51
N LYS A 207 -23.89 -10.00 -8.50
CA LYS A 207 -24.20 -8.98 -7.50
C LYS A 207 -23.05 -8.67 -6.57
N TRP A 208 -22.21 -9.66 -6.27
CA TRP A 208 -20.94 -9.45 -5.57
C TRP A 208 -19.96 -8.61 -6.40
N GLN A 209 -19.92 -8.80 -7.72
CA GLN A 209 -19.09 -7.99 -8.61
C GLN A 209 -19.58 -6.54 -8.68
N GLU A 210 -20.88 -6.30 -8.64
CA GLU A 210 -21.47 -4.96 -8.54
C GLU A 210 -21.21 -4.32 -7.17
N SER A 211 -21.32 -5.08 -6.07
CA SER A 211 -21.09 -4.57 -4.71
C SER A 211 -19.63 -4.28 -4.39
N GLN A 212 -18.67 -4.92 -5.10
CA GLN A 212 -17.24 -4.58 -4.99
C GLN A 212 -16.89 -3.18 -5.53
N GLY A 213 -17.79 -2.55 -6.29
CA GLY A 213 -17.69 -1.13 -6.63
C GLY A 213 -18.04 -0.18 -5.47
N ASP A 214 -18.65 -0.72 -4.40
CA ASP A 214 -19.04 0.01 -3.20
C ASP A 214 -18.05 -0.33 -2.06
N THR A 215 -17.03 0.50 -1.86
CA THR A 215 -16.05 0.27 -0.79
C THR A 215 -16.61 0.66 0.56
N ALA A 216 -16.87 -0.32 1.44
CA ALA A 216 -16.50 -0.34 2.87
C ALA A 216 -17.03 -1.57 3.63
N GLU A 217 -17.38 -2.69 2.99
CA GLU A 217 -17.85 -3.85 3.76
C GLU A 217 -16.68 -4.55 4.46
N VAL A 218 -16.69 -4.50 5.79
CA VAL A 218 -15.82 -5.33 6.63
C VAL A 218 -16.60 -6.59 6.97
N GLY A 219 -16.15 -7.74 6.45
CA GLY A 219 -16.78 -9.05 6.67
C GLY A 219 -16.60 -9.57 8.09
N VAL A 220 -17.04 -8.84 9.11
CA VAL A 220 -16.89 -9.22 10.53
C VAL A 220 -17.65 -10.51 10.83
N GLY A 221 -18.72 -10.86 10.11
CA GLY A 221 -19.43 -12.13 10.30
C GLY A 221 -18.67 -13.39 9.87
N SER A 222 -17.45 -13.30 9.29
CA SER A 222 -16.57 -14.49 9.18
C SER A 222 -15.84 -14.80 10.48
N LEU A 223 -15.85 -13.91 11.46
CA LEU A 223 -15.26 -14.20 12.75
C LEU A 223 -16.18 -15.18 13.50
N ALA A 224 -15.56 -16.20 14.10
CA ALA A 224 -16.29 -17.18 14.90
C ALA A 224 -17.08 -16.48 16.03
N GLY A 225 -18.39 -16.72 16.08
CA GLY A 225 -19.32 -16.10 17.02
C GLY A 225 -19.95 -14.78 16.56
N PHE A 226 -19.53 -14.21 15.42
CA PHE A 226 -20.06 -12.96 14.86
C PHE A 226 -20.96 -13.18 13.63
N GLU A 227 -21.25 -14.43 13.27
CA GLU A 227 -21.98 -14.83 12.05
C GLU A 227 -23.35 -14.16 11.94
N LYS A 228 -23.99 -13.88 13.08
CA LYS A 228 -25.30 -13.23 13.15
C LYS A 228 -25.30 -11.79 12.65
N LEU A 229 -24.15 -11.11 12.59
CA LEU A 229 -24.04 -9.75 12.05
C LEU A 229 -24.23 -9.71 10.53
N ASP A 230 -23.76 -10.74 9.82
CA ASP A 230 -23.94 -10.82 8.35
C ASP A 230 -25.36 -11.27 7.98
N ALA A 231 -26.06 -11.95 8.90
CA ALA A 231 -27.43 -12.41 8.70
C ALA A 231 -28.49 -11.30 8.84
N ARG A 232 -28.14 -10.16 9.46
CA ARG A 232 -29.09 -9.13 9.89
C ARG A 232 -28.53 -7.73 9.59
N SER A 233 -28.82 -7.23 8.39
CA SER A 233 -28.37 -5.92 7.90
C SER A 233 -28.86 -4.71 8.72
N ASP A 234 -29.83 -4.90 9.62
CA ASP A 234 -30.36 -3.87 10.52
C ASP A 234 -29.57 -3.74 11.83
N LEU A 235 -28.87 -4.80 12.26
CA LEU A 235 -28.14 -4.83 13.52
C LEU A 235 -26.91 -3.91 13.47
N GLY A 236 -26.16 -3.91 12.37
CA GLY A 236 -24.97 -3.07 12.20
C GLY A 236 -25.22 -1.58 12.48
N LYS A 237 -26.40 -1.08 12.10
CA LYS A 237 -26.82 0.32 12.29
C LYS A 237 -27.19 0.69 13.74
N ARG A 238 -27.37 -0.31 14.61
CA ARG A 238 -27.76 -0.14 16.03
C ARG A 238 -26.61 -0.39 17.00
N LEU A 239 -25.40 -0.66 16.50
CA LEU A 239 -24.21 -0.90 17.30
C LEU A 239 -23.50 0.43 17.58
N PHE A 240 -23.67 0.92 18.82
CA PHE A 240 -23.02 2.15 19.28
C PHE A 240 -21.79 1.86 20.14
N THR A 241 -21.78 0.73 20.83
CA THR A 241 -20.67 0.29 21.69
C THR A 241 -20.41 -1.21 21.50
N THR A 242 -19.23 -1.69 21.87
CA THR A 242 -18.97 -3.15 21.89
C THR A 242 -19.95 -3.89 22.82
N ASN A 243 -20.42 -3.26 23.89
CA ASN A 243 -21.46 -3.82 24.76
C ASN A 243 -22.82 -4.01 24.06
N THR A 244 -23.13 -3.21 23.03
CA THR A 244 -24.36 -3.38 22.23
C THR A 244 -24.32 -4.62 21.30
N LEU A 245 -23.17 -5.28 21.16
CA LEU A 245 -23.08 -6.60 20.52
C LEU A 245 -23.80 -7.70 21.32
N ARG A 246 -23.93 -7.54 22.65
CA ARG A 246 -24.62 -8.54 23.49
C ARG A 246 -26.13 -8.61 23.20
N PRO A 247 -26.88 -7.48 23.14
CA PRO A 247 -28.25 -7.47 22.61
C PRO A 247 -28.38 -7.99 21.17
N ALA A 248 -27.32 -7.93 20.37
CA ALA A 248 -27.26 -8.52 19.03
C ALA A 248 -27.03 -10.04 19.05
N GLN A 249 -27.12 -10.68 20.22
CA GLN A 249 -26.95 -12.12 20.46
C GLN A 249 -25.56 -12.67 20.12
N ILE A 250 -24.54 -11.84 20.28
CA ILE A 250 -23.14 -12.26 20.29
C ILE A 250 -22.73 -12.53 21.73
N ASP A 251 -22.12 -13.69 21.95
CA ASP A 251 -21.71 -14.12 23.27
C ASP A 251 -20.66 -13.17 23.85
N LYS A 252 -20.79 -12.87 25.16
CA LYS A 252 -19.88 -11.97 25.87
C LYS A 252 -18.43 -12.42 25.72
N ASP A 253 -18.16 -13.71 25.88
CA ASP A 253 -16.80 -14.25 25.81
C ASP A 253 -16.16 -14.00 24.44
N ARG A 254 -16.94 -14.05 23.36
CA ARG A 254 -16.47 -13.75 22.00
C ARG A 254 -16.17 -12.28 21.80
N VAL A 255 -16.96 -11.38 22.41
CA VAL A 255 -16.69 -9.94 22.36
C VAL A 255 -15.44 -9.59 23.15
N ASP A 256 -15.30 -10.17 24.35
CA ASP A 256 -14.16 -9.92 25.24
C ASP A 256 -12.85 -10.45 24.62
N GLU A 257 -12.85 -11.65 24.02
CA GLU A 257 -11.72 -12.23 23.27
C GLU A 257 -11.20 -11.29 22.17
N ARG A 258 -12.08 -10.43 21.61
CA ARG A 258 -11.82 -9.57 20.45
C ARG A 258 -11.67 -8.10 20.81
N PHE A 259 -11.37 -7.76 22.06
CA PHE A 259 -11.24 -6.38 22.54
C PHE A 259 -10.30 -5.50 21.69
N PHE A 260 -9.17 -6.05 21.23
CA PHE A 260 -8.21 -5.35 20.36
C PHE A 260 -8.51 -5.47 18.86
N ASP A 261 -9.42 -6.36 18.48
CA ASP A 261 -9.66 -6.70 17.08
C ASP A 261 -10.86 -5.92 16.50
N VAL A 262 -11.88 -5.64 17.31
CA VAL A 262 -13.15 -5.05 16.85
C VAL A 262 -13.54 -3.78 17.60
N THR A 263 -14.19 -2.87 16.88
CA THR A 263 -14.77 -1.64 17.46
C THR A 263 -16.17 -1.36 16.91
N ALA A 264 -17.01 -0.74 17.74
CA ALA A 264 -18.29 -0.18 17.30
C ALA A 264 -18.16 1.25 16.75
N SER A 265 -17.09 1.97 17.11
CA SER A 265 -16.91 3.37 16.76
C SER A 265 -15.54 3.60 16.18
N SER A 266 -15.51 3.94 14.89
CA SER A 266 -14.33 4.51 14.24
C SER A 266 -14.79 5.65 13.34
N GLN A 267 -14.12 6.78 13.51
CA GLN A 267 -14.29 8.00 12.72
C GLN A 267 -12.90 8.47 12.30
N GLY A 268 -12.78 8.85 11.05
CA GLY A 268 -11.55 9.41 10.52
C GLY A 268 -11.90 10.29 9.33
N VAL A 269 -11.16 11.38 9.18
CA VAL A 269 -11.21 12.16 7.94
C VAL A 269 -10.22 11.52 6.97
N ILE A 270 -10.52 11.54 5.68
CA ILE A 270 -9.60 11.06 4.67
C ILE A 270 -8.43 12.06 4.57
N ALA A 271 -7.45 11.92 5.45
CA ALA A 271 -6.26 12.76 5.52
C ALA A 271 -5.04 12.05 4.91
N SER A 272 -4.18 12.85 4.30
CA SER A 272 -2.85 12.48 3.87
C SER A 272 -1.90 12.69 5.04
N VAL A 273 -0.98 11.75 5.24
CA VAL A 273 0.10 11.85 6.23
C VAL A 273 1.07 13.03 5.95
N ARG A 274 0.85 13.78 4.86
CA ARG A 274 1.56 15.02 4.52
C ARG A 274 0.81 16.30 4.94
N GLY A 275 -0.27 16.19 5.72
CA GLY A 275 -0.97 17.34 6.30
C GLY A 275 -2.04 17.96 5.40
N SER A 276 -2.74 17.16 4.60
CA SER A 276 -3.83 17.64 3.74
C SER A 276 -4.96 16.62 3.63
N LEU A 277 -6.19 17.06 3.32
CA LEU A 277 -7.28 16.14 3.02
C LEU A 277 -7.08 15.51 1.64
N LYS A 278 -7.28 14.19 1.54
CA LYS A 278 -7.35 13.52 0.24
C LYS A 278 -8.66 13.88 -0.44
N LYS A 279 -8.61 13.97 -1.77
CA LYS A 279 -9.80 14.19 -2.60
C LYS A 279 -10.22 12.87 -3.20
N ASP A 280 -11.52 12.61 -3.19
CA ASP A 280 -12.10 11.52 -3.97
C ASP A 280 -12.13 11.92 -5.45
N LEU A 281 -11.61 11.04 -6.31
CA LEU A 281 -11.54 11.21 -7.75
C LEU A 281 -12.49 10.26 -8.49
N SER A 282 -13.24 9.43 -7.77
CA SER A 282 -14.11 8.40 -8.36
C SER A 282 -15.17 9.02 -9.27
N LEU A 283 -15.88 10.04 -8.79
CA LEU A 283 -16.88 10.77 -9.60
C LEU A 283 -16.25 11.51 -10.79
N LEU A 284 -15.03 12.02 -10.63
CA LEU A 284 -14.30 12.65 -11.74
C LEU A 284 -13.99 11.63 -12.84
N PHE A 285 -13.58 10.42 -12.45
CA PHE A 285 -13.20 9.36 -13.38
C PHE A 285 -14.36 8.50 -13.89
N GLU A 286 -15.55 8.68 -13.33
CA GLU A 286 -16.75 8.06 -13.82
C GLU A 286 -17.22 8.67 -15.16
N ASN A 287 -16.93 9.96 -15.37
CA ASN A 287 -17.19 10.70 -16.60
C ASN A 287 -16.35 10.18 -17.78
N ARG A 288 -16.81 10.40 -19.01
CA ARG A 288 -16.02 10.09 -20.22
C ARG A 288 -14.86 11.08 -20.37
N ALA A 289 -13.80 10.67 -21.08
CA ALA A 289 -12.59 11.48 -21.22
C ALA A 289 -12.88 12.85 -21.83
N ASP A 290 -13.77 12.91 -22.81
CA ASP A 290 -14.29 14.11 -23.49
C ASP A 290 -15.24 14.96 -22.63
N GLN A 291 -15.67 14.44 -21.48
CA GLN A 291 -16.57 15.09 -20.52
C GLN A 291 -15.87 15.51 -19.23
N LEU A 292 -14.55 15.34 -19.16
CA LEU A 292 -13.77 15.85 -18.04
C LEU A 292 -13.87 17.38 -17.98
N PRO A 293 -13.96 17.98 -16.77
CA PRO A 293 -13.88 19.43 -16.63
C PRO A 293 -12.57 19.98 -17.22
N ALA A 294 -12.61 21.21 -17.72
CA ALA A 294 -11.51 21.85 -18.45
C ALA A 294 -10.11 21.72 -17.80
N PRO A 295 -9.92 21.78 -16.46
CA PRO A 295 -8.61 21.59 -15.84
C PRO A 295 -7.99 20.19 -16.01
N TYR A 296 -8.80 19.18 -16.33
CA TYR A 296 -8.40 17.77 -16.42
C TYR A 296 -8.47 17.22 -17.86
N LEU A 297 -9.12 17.95 -18.76
CA LEU A 297 -9.30 17.57 -20.15
C LEU A 297 -8.06 17.92 -20.98
N PHE A 298 -7.57 16.96 -21.76
CA PHE A 298 -6.56 17.21 -22.78
C PHE A 298 -7.24 17.71 -24.08
N ASN A 299 -6.82 18.87 -24.57
CA ASN A 299 -7.35 19.47 -25.79
C ASN A 299 -6.33 19.37 -26.93
N PRO A 300 -6.48 18.42 -27.86
CA PRO A 300 -5.58 18.29 -29.00
C PRO A 300 -5.60 19.58 -29.83
N GLY A 301 -4.42 20.17 -30.07
CA GLY A 301 -4.23 21.42 -30.82
C GLY A 301 -4.08 22.68 -29.98
N ARG A 302 -4.49 22.67 -28.71
CA ARG A 302 -4.18 23.74 -27.74
C ARG A 302 -3.10 23.29 -26.76
N ASP A 303 -3.29 22.09 -26.22
CA ASP A 303 -2.44 21.57 -25.18
C ASP A 303 -1.27 20.85 -25.82
N ILE A 304 -0.06 21.27 -25.47
CA ILE A 304 1.17 20.62 -25.90
C ILE A 304 1.37 19.28 -25.13
N ARG A 305 0.63 19.09 -24.02
CA ARG A 305 0.79 17.98 -23.07
C ARG A 305 -0.49 17.71 -22.29
N GLU A 306 -0.67 16.46 -21.85
CA GLU A 306 -1.76 16.11 -20.94
C GLU A 306 -1.68 16.84 -19.59
N PRO A 307 -2.83 17.32 -19.08
CA PRO A 307 -2.96 17.71 -17.68
C PRO A 307 -2.50 16.59 -16.74
N SER A 308 -1.75 16.95 -15.71
CA SER A 308 -1.13 16.00 -14.78
C SER A 308 -1.53 16.28 -13.35
N ILE A 309 -1.57 15.22 -12.53
CA ILE A 309 -1.71 15.35 -11.07
C ILE A 309 -0.56 16.15 -10.46
N ARG A 310 0.60 16.14 -11.12
CA ARG A 310 1.74 16.98 -10.78
C ARG A 310 2.31 17.60 -12.06
N PRO A 311 1.87 18.81 -12.42
CA PRO A 311 2.45 19.58 -13.51
C PRO A 311 3.94 19.87 -13.26
N MET A 312 4.68 20.14 -14.33
CA MET A 312 6.09 20.53 -14.24
C MET A 312 6.22 21.89 -13.52
N SER A 313 6.51 21.86 -12.21
CA SER A 313 6.75 23.06 -11.40
C SER A 313 8.18 23.56 -11.57
N LYS A 314 8.43 24.83 -11.20
CA LYS A 314 9.78 25.40 -11.17
C LYS A 314 10.75 24.55 -10.35
N GLU A 315 10.35 24.14 -9.15
CA GLU A 315 11.13 23.25 -8.26
C GLU A 315 11.57 21.96 -8.96
N LEU A 316 10.68 21.36 -9.76
CA LEU A 316 11.01 20.15 -10.50
C LEU A 316 11.88 20.43 -11.73
N ALA A 317 11.67 21.55 -12.42
CA ALA A 317 12.51 21.96 -13.55
C ALA A 317 13.95 22.26 -13.10
N ASP A 318 14.12 22.87 -11.92
CA ASP A 318 15.41 23.17 -11.31
C ASP A 318 16.20 21.88 -10.98
N LYS A 319 15.52 20.73 -10.81
CA LYS A 319 16.13 19.39 -10.66
C LYS A 319 16.64 18.79 -11.97
N ARG A 320 16.57 19.52 -13.10
CA ARG A 320 17.07 19.11 -14.42
C ARG A 320 16.66 17.68 -14.82
N PRO A 321 15.36 17.39 -14.89
CA PRO A 321 14.88 16.06 -15.24
C PRO A 321 15.38 15.66 -16.63
N VAL A 322 15.75 14.38 -16.79
CA VAL A 322 16.20 13.81 -18.08
C VAL A 322 15.13 13.96 -19.16
N ILE A 323 13.85 13.91 -18.77
CA ILE A 323 12.71 14.09 -19.66
C ILE A 323 11.84 15.23 -19.09
N PRO A 324 12.21 16.51 -19.31
CA PRO A 324 11.49 17.67 -18.77
C PRO A 324 10.07 17.81 -19.34
N ASN A 325 9.77 17.05 -20.39
CA ASN A 325 8.49 17.07 -21.07
C ASN A 325 7.52 15.97 -20.62
N ARG A 326 7.96 15.05 -19.74
CA ARG A 326 7.14 13.96 -19.24
C ARG A 326 6.57 14.30 -17.87
N HIS A 327 5.24 14.37 -17.80
CA HIS A 327 4.53 14.51 -16.53
C HIS A 327 4.52 13.19 -15.75
N PHE A 328 4.37 13.26 -14.42
CA PHE A 328 4.38 12.08 -13.54
C PHE A 328 3.25 11.09 -13.85
N ALA A 329 2.03 11.59 -13.98
CA ALA A 329 0.86 10.81 -14.36
C ALA A 329 -0.20 11.74 -14.95
N SER A 330 -0.73 11.38 -16.11
CA SER A 330 -1.81 12.12 -16.76
C SER A 330 -3.15 11.78 -16.12
N TRP A 331 -4.03 12.78 -16.01
CA TRP A 331 -5.41 12.59 -15.57
C TRP A 331 -6.18 11.63 -16.50
N THR A 332 -5.94 11.71 -17.80
CA THR A 332 -6.52 10.80 -18.83
C THR A 332 -6.06 9.36 -18.63
N ASN A 333 -4.78 9.13 -18.32
CA ASN A 333 -4.27 7.78 -18.07
C ASN A 333 -4.82 7.18 -16.76
N MET A 334 -4.98 8.00 -15.72
CA MET A 334 -5.64 7.57 -14.48
C MET A 334 -7.12 7.24 -14.71
N LEU A 335 -7.81 8.04 -15.52
CA LEU A 335 -9.18 7.77 -15.96
C LEU A 335 -9.28 6.42 -16.68
N HIS A 336 -8.38 6.16 -17.65
CA HIS A 336 -8.36 4.89 -18.38
C HIS A 336 -8.16 3.70 -17.45
N TYR A 337 -7.24 3.82 -16.49
CA TYR A 337 -7.03 2.81 -15.46
C TYR A 337 -8.29 2.56 -14.63
N TYR A 338 -8.90 3.62 -14.11
CA TYR A 338 -10.14 3.53 -13.34
C TYR A 338 -11.26 2.85 -14.14
N ARG A 339 -11.39 3.15 -15.44
CA ARG A 339 -12.48 2.64 -16.28
C ARG A 339 -12.19 1.28 -16.94
N MET A 340 -11.11 0.58 -16.58
CA MET A 340 -10.77 -0.72 -17.17
C MET A 340 -11.83 -1.80 -17.01
N TYR A 341 -12.64 -1.70 -15.96
CA TYR A 341 -13.73 -2.63 -15.71
C TYR A 341 -14.91 -2.42 -16.67
N ARG A 342 -15.01 -1.26 -17.34
CA ARG A 342 -16.12 -0.93 -18.24
C ARG A 342 -15.88 -1.46 -19.65
N ARG A 343 -16.94 -2.00 -20.25
CA ARG A 343 -16.99 -2.26 -21.69
C ARG A 343 -16.99 -0.91 -22.42
N GLY A 344 -15.84 -0.50 -22.94
CA GLY A 344 -15.68 0.74 -23.72
C GLY A 344 -14.58 1.70 -23.27
N GLY A 345 -13.88 1.43 -22.15
CA GLY A 345 -12.55 1.95 -21.75
C GLY A 345 -12.27 3.45 -21.69
N GLY A 346 -13.13 4.32 -22.25
CA GLY A 346 -12.88 5.76 -22.44
C GLY A 346 -11.72 6.10 -23.39
N ALA A 347 -10.76 5.19 -23.59
CA ALA A 347 -9.60 5.33 -24.45
C ALA A 347 -9.96 5.13 -25.92
N THR A 348 -9.33 5.94 -26.77
CA THR A 348 -9.26 5.71 -28.20
C THR A 348 -8.47 4.42 -28.45
N PRO A 349 -9.00 3.45 -29.22
CA PRO A 349 -8.26 2.24 -29.57
C PRO A 349 -6.91 2.56 -30.24
N SER A 350 -5.85 1.85 -29.84
CA SER A 350 -4.51 1.96 -30.43
C SER A 350 -4.37 1.18 -31.75
N GLU A 351 -3.19 1.19 -32.37
CA GLU A 351 -2.90 0.42 -33.60
C GLU A 351 -3.15 -1.08 -33.48
N THR A 352 -2.96 -1.67 -32.29
CA THR A 352 -3.36 -3.07 -32.05
C THR A 352 -4.86 -3.31 -32.23
N GLY A 353 -5.65 -2.23 -32.40
CA GLY A 353 -7.09 -2.24 -32.64
C GLY A 353 -7.91 -2.55 -31.39
N LYS A 354 -7.27 -2.59 -30.22
CA LYS A 354 -7.88 -3.05 -28.98
C LYS A 354 -8.05 -1.92 -27.96
N PRO A 355 -9.19 -1.86 -27.26
CA PRO A 355 -9.37 -0.99 -26.11
C PRO A 355 -8.54 -1.46 -24.91
N GLY A 356 -8.19 -0.56 -23.99
CA GLY A 356 -7.41 -0.87 -22.79
C GLY A 356 -8.15 -1.61 -21.67
N ASN A 357 -9.41 -2.00 -21.87
CA ASN A 357 -10.20 -2.68 -20.84
C ASN A 357 -9.74 -4.12 -20.62
N LEU A 358 -10.08 -4.65 -19.44
CA LEU A 358 -9.92 -6.07 -19.18
C LEU A 358 -10.96 -6.86 -20.00
N VAL A 359 -10.53 -8.00 -20.53
CA VAL A 359 -11.37 -9.00 -21.16
C VAL A 359 -11.69 -10.05 -20.10
N TRP A 360 -12.98 -10.29 -19.87
CA TRP A 360 -13.44 -11.25 -18.88
C TRP A 360 -14.29 -12.34 -19.54
N ASN A 361 -13.87 -13.60 -19.41
CA ASN A 361 -14.59 -14.76 -19.93
C ASN A 361 -15.18 -15.66 -18.82
N LEU A 362 -15.47 -15.08 -17.65
CA LEU A 362 -16.01 -15.75 -16.45
C LEU A 362 -15.04 -16.69 -15.72
N ASN A 363 -13.93 -17.10 -16.34
CA ASN A 363 -12.93 -17.97 -15.70
C ASN A 363 -11.62 -17.27 -15.37
N LYS A 364 -11.09 -16.46 -16.29
CA LYS A 364 -9.79 -15.80 -16.09
C LYS A 364 -9.79 -14.41 -16.75
N PRO A 365 -9.34 -13.35 -16.05
CA PRO A 365 -9.10 -12.08 -16.69
C PRO A 365 -7.94 -12.20 -17.69
N ALA A 366 -8.08 -11.53 -18.81
CA ALA A 366 -7.00 -11.29 -19.76
C ALA A 366 -7.06 -9.84 -20.23
N THR A 367 -6.00 -9.38 -20.87
CA THR A 367 -5.99 -8.09 -21.53
C THR A 367 -5.20 -8.16 -22.81
N ASP A 368 -5.63 -7.39 -23.80
CA ASP A 368 -4.85 -7.16 -24.99
C ASP A 368 -3.67 -6.22 -24.72
N THR A 369 -2.64 -6.33 -25.55
CA THR A 369 -1.53 -5.39 -25.65
C THR A 369 -2.04 -4.14 -26.36
N THR A 370 -1.83 -2.97 -25.75
CA THR A 370 -2.17 -1.67 -26.32
C THR A 370 -0.90 -0.83 -26.40
N VAL A 371 -0.41 -0.63 -27.62
CA VAL A 371 0.77 0.20 -27.88
C VAL A 371 0.30 1.34 -28.79
N PRO A 372 0.28 2.60 -28.32
CA PRO A 372 0.11 3.71 -29.23
C PRO A 372 1.35 3.77 -30.13
N SER A 373 1.17 3.82 -31.44
CA SER A 373 2.30 3.88 -32.35
C SER A 373 2.86 5.29 -32.47
N GLU A 374 4.15 5.34 -32.72
CA GLU A 374 4.71 6.38 -33.58
C GLU A 374 4.53 5.90 -35.02
N ALA A 375 3.54 6.41 -35.74
CA ALA A 375 3.64 6.36 -37.19
C ALA A 375 4.96 7.06 -37.58
N PRO A 376 5.81 6.48 -38.44
CA PRO A 376 7.14 7.02 -38.74
C PRO A 376 7.15 8.45 -39.32
N ASN A 377 5.97 8.99 -39.66
CA ASN A 377 5.77 10.37 -40.14
C ASN A 377 4.83 11.22 -39.29
N ALA A 378 4.33 10.72 -38.15
CA ALA A 378 3.50 11.54 -37.25
C ALA A 378 4.41 12.35 -36.32
N SER A 379 4.82 13.53 -36.80
CA SER A 379 5.14 14.63 -35.89
C SER A 379 3.83 15.20 -35.36
N PRO A 380 3.63 15.31 -34.03
CA PRO A 380 4.60 15.07 -32.97
C PRO A 380 4.57 13.63 -32.39
N PRO A 381 5.71 13.13 -31.87
CA PRO A 381 5.78 11.89 -31.07
C PRO A 381 4.85 11.98 -29.87
N TRP A 382 4.16 10.88 -29.52
CA TRP A 382 3.19 10.71 -28.43
C TRP A 382 3.00 11.96 -27.55
N ASP A 383 2.02 12.78 -27.93
CA ASP A 383 1.70 14.09 -27.33
C ASP A 383 0.75 13.99 -26.12
N GLY A 384 0.43 12.77 -25.69
CA GLY A 384 -0.56 12.53 -24.65
C GLY A 384 -2.01 12.56 -25.15
N SER A 385 -2.24 12.17 -26.40
CA SER A 385 -3.58 11.77 -26.86
C SER A 385 -4.26 10.73 -25.94
N ASN A 386 -5.60 10.65 -26.01
CA ASN A 386 -6.51 9.79 -25.23
C ASN A 386 -6.33 8.28 -25.49
N HIS A 387 -5.10 7.76 -25.39
CA HIS A 387 -4.72 6.38 -25.59
C HIS A 387 -4.21 5.77 -24.30
N TYR A 388 -4.46 4.47 -24.12
CA TYR A 388 -3.93 3.71 -23.00
C TYR A 388 -2.78 2.81 -23.46
N TRP A 389 -1.63 2.85 -22.76
CA TRP A 389 -0.48 2.00 -23.06
C TRP A 389 -0.34 0.86 -22.06
N ARG A 390 -0.38 -0.38 -22.57
CA ARG A 390 -0.01 -1.62 -21.89
C ARG A 390 0.75 -2.54 -22.84
N ALA A 391 1.98 -2.90 -22.49
CA ALA A 391 2.84 -3.74 -23.32
C ALA A 391 3.73 -4.62 -22.44
N PRO A 392 4.24 -5.75 -22.94
CA PRO A 392 5.29 -6.46 -22.24
C PRO A 392 6.56 -5.59 -22.17
N ILE A 393 7.33 -5.73 -21.09
CA ILE A 393 8.55 -4.96 -20.85
C ILE A 393 9.75 -5.75 -21.38
N LEU A 394 10.65 -5.08 -22.10
CA LEU A 394 11.92 -5.69 -22.51
C LEU A 394 12.80 -5.92 -21.27
N ALA A 395 12.98 -7.19 -20.88
CA ALA A 395 13.81 -7.58 -19.75
C ALA A 395 15.28 -7.79 -20.16
N LYS A 396 15.51 -8.31 -21.36
CA LYS A 396 16.87 -8.58 -21.87
C LYS A 396 16.92 -8.44 -23.39
N LEU A 397 17.98 -7.81 -23.87
CA LEU A 397 18.36 -7.76 -25.28
C LEU A 397 19.72 -8.43 -25.45
N THR A 398 19.81 -9.40 -26.34
CA THR A 398 21.08 -10.04 -26.74
C THR A 398 21.29 -9.82 -28.22
N MET A 399 22.42 -9.23 -28.59
CA MET A 399 22.80 -9.03 -29.99
C MET A 399 23.85 -10.06 -30.39
N LEU A 400 23.52 -10.93 -31.35
CA LEU A 400 24.47 -11.86 -31.96
C LEU A 400 25.06 -11.21 -33.21
N TYR A 401 26.38 -11.13 -33.28
CA TYR A 401 27.09 -10.62 -34.45
C TYR A 401 27.74 -11.78 -35.21
N SER A 402 27.53 -11.83 -36.51
CA SER A 402 28.07 -12.89 -37.38
C SER A 402 28.69 -12.30 -38.62
N LEU A 403 29.79 -12.91 -39.08
CA LEU A 403 30.45 -12.56 -40.34
C LEU A 403 30.13 -13.61 -41.38
N VAL A 404 29.73 -13.19 -42.57
CA VAL A 404 29.34 -14.07 -43.67
C VAL A 404 30.06 -13.63 -44.94
N GLY A 405 30.74 -14.57 -45.59
CA GLY A 405 31.29 -14.37 -46.92
C GLY A 405 30.25 -14.70 -47.99
N LYS A 406 29.88 -13.72 -48.82
CA LYS A 406 29.05 -13.97 -50.02
C LYS A 406 29.91 -13.82 -51.28
N PRO A 407 29.71 -14.65 -52.32
CA PRO A 407 30.40 -14.48 -53.59
C PRO A 407 30.25 -13.04 -54.11
N SER A 408 31.37 -12.44 -54.50
CA SER A 408 31.40 -11.14 -55.17
C SER A 408 31.08 -11.33 -56.65
N PRO A 409 30.59 -10.29 -57.37
CA PRO A 409 30.46 -10.35 -58.83
C PRO A 409 31.78 -10.67 -59.56
N THR A 410 32.93 -10.47 -58.89
CA THR A 410 34.23 -10.92 -59.39
C THR A 410 34.46 -12.40 -59.05
N PRO A 411 34.65 -13.28 -60.04
CA PRO A 411 34.93 -14.71 -59.81
C PRO A 411 36.12 -14.92 -58.86
N GLY A 412 35.97 -15.84 -57.92
CA GLY A 412 37.01 -16.15 -56.93
C GLY A 412 37.18 -15.13 -55.80
N ARG A 413 36.33 -14.10 -55.72
CA ARG A 413 36.31 -13.15 -54.59
C ARG A 413 35.03 -13.28 -53.78
N PHE A 414 35.14 -13.03 -52.48
CA PHE A 414 34.01 -12.98 -51.54
C PHE A 414 33.94 -11.60 -50.89
N ASN A 415 32.73 -11.07 -50.77
CA ASN A 415 32.43 -9.91 -49.95
C ASN A 415 32.13 -10.37 -48.53
N CYS A 416 32.78 -9.78 -47.54
CA CYS A 416 32.47 -10.00 -46.13
C CYS A 416 31.28 -9.11 -45.73
N PHE A 417 30.23 -9.71 -45.19
CA PHE A 417 29.05 -9.04 -44.65
C PHE A 417 28.98 -9.27 -43.15
N GLN A 418 28.56 -8.24 -42.41
CA GLN A 418 28.25 -8.35 -40.99
C GLN A 418 26.73 -8.44 -40.81
N TYR A 419 26.28 -9.53 -40.20
CA TYR A 419 24.90 -9.75 -39.79
C TYR A 419 24.75 -9.50 -38.29
N TYR A 420 23.60 -8.95 -37.92
CA TYR A 420 23.16 -8.90 -36.54
C TYR A 420 21.84 -9.65 -36.41
N SER A 421 21.76 -10.49 -35.38
CA SER A 421 20.55 -11.23 -35.02
C SER A 421 20.17 -10.86 -33.60
N PRO A 422 19.13 -10.01 -33.41
CA PRO A 422 18.69 -9.64 -32.08
C PRO A 422 17.84 -10.78 -31.47
N VAL A 423 18.05 -11.03 -30.19
CA VAL A 423 17.21 -11.90 -29.36
C VAL A 423 16.61 -11.03 -28.26
N PHE A 424 15.28 -10.97 -28.22
CA PHE A 424 14.54 -10.14 -27.28
C PHE A 424 13.88 -11.03 -26.24
N THR A 425 14.04 -10.70 -24.96
CA THR A 425 13.30 -11.33 -23.87
C THR A 425 12.33 -10.32 -23.29
N PHE A 426 11.05 -10.62 -23.42
CA PHE A 426 9.95 -9.81 -22.92
C PHE A 426 9.34 -10.42 -21.66
N TRP A 427 8.95 -9.55 -20.74
CA TRP A 427 8.35 -9.89 -19.47
C TRP A 427 6.95 -9.30 -19.38
N ASN A 428 6.00 -10.07 -18.83
CA ASN A 428 4.71 -9.53 -18.41
C ASN A 428 4.75 -9.06 -16.95
N PRO A 429 4.75 -7.72 -16.70
CA PRO A 429 4.76 -7.17 -15.34
C PRO A 429 3.39 -7.21 -14.66
N TYR A 430 2.33 -7.60 -15.38
CA TYR A 430 0.95 -7.52 -14.91
C TYR A 430 0.52 -8.83 -14.24
N ASN A 431 -0.48 -8.73 -13.37
CA ASN A 431 -1.08 -9.86 -12.64
C ASN A 431 -2.16 -10.62 -13.46
N THR A 432 -2.26 -10.36 -14.76
CA THR A 432 -3.23 -10.95 -15.69
C THR A 432 -2.53 -11.43 -16.96
N ASP A 433 -3.16 -12.33 -17.72
CA ASP A 433 -2.65 -12.73 -19.03
C ASP A 433 -2.66 -11.52 -19.97
N LEU A 434 -1.53 -11.31 -20.68
CA LEU A 434 -1.37 -10.26 -21.68
C LEU A 434 -1.32 -10.89 -23.07
N ILE A 435 -2.31 -10.57 -23.90
CA ILE A 435 -2.50 -11.10 -25.24
C ILE A 435 -1.89 -10.11 -26.23
N LEU A 436 -0.94 -10.57 -27.04
CA LEU A 436 -0.35 -9.84 -28.12
C LEU A 436 -0.73 -10.53 -29.43
N PRO A 437 -1.56 -9.91 -30.28
CA PRO A 437 -1.86 -10.48 -31.58
C PRO A 437 -0.58 -10.63 -32.41
N SER A 438 -0.46 -11.77 -33.08
CA SER A 438 0.73 -12.10 -33.87
C SER A 438 0.95 -11.06 -34.98
N GLY A 439 2.16 -10.53 -35.09
CA GLY A 439 2.54 -9.56 -36.12
C GLY A 439 2.08 -8.11 -35.88
N GLN A 440 1.42 -7.81 -34.75
CA GLN A 440 0.90 -6.47 -34.42
C GLN A 440 1.86 -5.59 -33.60
N MET A 441 2.93 -6.16 -33.04
CA MET A 441 3.97 -5.38 -32.36
C MET A 441 5.28 -5.51 -33.13
N SER A 442 5.89 -4.39 -33.49
CA SER A 442 7.21 -4.34 -34.10
C SER A 442 8.23 -3.71 -33.18
N ILE A 443 9.47 -4.16 -33.27
CA ILE A 443 10.59 -3.60 -32.51
C ILE A 443 11.67 -3.18 -33.48
N ALA A 444 12.21 -1.99 -33.23
CA ALA A 444 13.37 -1.50 -33.93
C ALA A 444 14.66 -1.79 -33.15
N SER A 445 15.42 -2.80 -33.56
CA SER A 445 16.82 -2.94 -33.16
C SER A 445 17.66 -2.07 -34.07
N LYS A 446 18.14 -0.93 -33.56
CA LYS A 446 19.13 -0.07 -34.24
C LYS A 446 20.53 -0.40 -33.71
N PRO A 447 21.18 -1.51 -34.13
CA PRO A 447 22.44 -1.98 -33.54
C PRO A 447 23.59 -0.99 -33.70
N TYR A 448 23.56 -0.15 -34.75
CA TYR A 448 24.54 0.91 -34.98
C TYR A 448 24.51 2.02 -33.93
N GLN A 449 23.41 2.14 -33.16
CA GLN A 449 23.34 3.04 -32.01
C GLN A 449 23.94 2.42 -30.74
N LEU A 450 24.13 1.09 -30.72
CA LEU A 450 24.70 0.37 -29.59
C LEU A 450 26.20 0.13 -29.76
N LEU A 451 26.63 -0.27 -30.96
CA LEU A 451 28.04 -0.53 -31.28
C LEU A 451 28.44 0.06 -32.63
N PRO A 452 29.67 0.59 -32.76
CA PRO A 452 30.20 1.07 -34.03
C PRO A 452 30.18 -0.04 -35.08
N THR A 453 29.69 0.32 -36.25
CA THR A 453 29.55 -0.54 -37.42
C THR A 453 30.81 -0.58 -38.30
N ASN A 454 31.90 0.04 -37.87
CA ASN A 454 33.16 -0.03 -38.61
C ASN A 454 34.03 -1.10 -37.99
N GLN A 455 34.42 -2.08 -38.80
CA GLN A 455 35.24 -3.20 -38.35
C GLN A 455 36.64 -3.15 -38.96
N ARG A 456 37.61 -3.58 -38.17
CA ARG A 456 38.99 -3.83 -38.59
C ARG A 456 39.29 -5.30 -38.39
N PHE A 457 39.76 -5.97 -39.43
CA PHE A 457 40.12 -7.39 -39.38
C PHE A 457 41.40 -7.65 -40.16
N TYR A 458 42.13 -8.69 -39.78
CA TYR A 458 43.33 -9.11 -40.49
C TYR A 458 42.94 -10.13 -41.56
N VAL A 459 43.34 -9.88 -42.80
CA VAL A 459 43.27 -10.87 -43.89
C VAL A 459 44.70 -11.20 -44.29
N ASN A 460 45.10 -12.46 -44.10
CA ASN A 460 46.46 -12.93 -44.41
C ASN A 460 47.55 -12.05 -43.74
N GLY A 461 47.35 -11.67 -42.47
CA GLY A 461 48.30 -10.83 -41.72
C GLY A 461 48.27 -9.33 -42.05
N VAL A 462 47.47 -8.89 -43.02
CA VAL A 462 47.32 -7.47 -43.38
C VAL A 462 46.04 -6.91 -42.76
N LEU A 463 46.18 -5.83 -41.98
CA LEU A 463 45.03 -5.12 -41.43
C LEU A 463 44.19 -4.49 -42.56
N ARG A 464 42.91 -4.83 -42.59
CA ARG A 464 41.92 -4.25 -43.50
C ARG A 464 40.83 -3.56 -42.68
N SER A 465 40.41 -2.39 -43.14
CA SER A 465 39.27 -1.66 -42.60
C SER A 465 38.11 -1.81 -43.57
N GLN A 466 36.93 -2.15 -43.06
CA GLN A 466 35.71 -2.20 -43.85
C GLN A 466 34.68 -1.25 -43.24
N ASN A 467 34.22 -0.29 -44.05
CA ASN A 467 32.99 0.45 -43.74
C ASN A 467 31.86 -0.55 -43.95
N GLY A 468 31.17 -0.92 -42.88
CA GLY A 468 30.38 -2.14 -42.87
C GLY A 468 29.40 -2.22 -44.04
N LEU A 469 29.61 -3.23 -44.89
CA LEU A 469 28.60 -3.66 -45.84
C LEU A 469 27.55 -4.38 -45.01
N TYR A 470 26.51 -3.64 -44.61
CA TYR A 470 25.34 -4.15 -43.93
C TYR A 470 24.32 -4.57 -44.97
N GLU A 471 23.78 -5.78 -44.84
CA GLU A 471 22.50 -6.09 -45.47
C GLU A 471 21.40 -5.48 -44.58
N ALA A 472 20.84 -4.36 -45.04
CA ALA A 472 20.05 -3.39 -44.27
C ALA A 472 18.63 -3.86 -43.84
N THR A 473 18.35 -5.16 -43.84
CA THR A 473 16.95 -5.63 -43.81
C THR A 473 16.37 -5.81 -42.40
N ASN A 474 17.18 -5.90 -41.33
CA ASN A 474 16.69 -6.35 -40.00
C ASN A 474 16.44 -5.24 -38.96
N PHE A 475 16.27 -3.97 -39.38
CA PHE A 475 16.16 -2.86 -38.43
C PHE A 475 14.83 -2.80 -37.69
N THR A 476 13.78 -3.37 -38.25
CA THR A 476 12.45 -3.41 -37.65
C THR A 476 11.87 -4.79 -37.89
N THR A 477 11.53 -5.49 -36.81
CA THR A 477 11.08 -6.88 -36.87
C THR A 477 9.78 -7.01 -36.09
N LYS A 478 8.82 -7.75 -36.63
CA LYS A 478 7.54 -7.99 -35.93
C LYS A 478 7.66 -9.17 -34.98
N LEU A 479 6.99 -9.09 -33.83
CA LEU A 479 6.82 -10.21 -32.93
C LEU A 479 5.69 -11.10 -33.44
N SER A 480 5.98 -12.38 -33.64
CA SER A 480 5.04 -13.38 -34.12
C SER A 480 5.08 -14.63 -33.23
N SER A 481 3.98 -15.36 -33.19
CA SER A 481 3.87 -16.62 -32.43
C SER A 481 4.59 -17.80 -33.11
N GLY A 482 5.02 -17.65 -34.37
CA GLY A 482 5.61 -18.73 -35.17
C GLY A 482 4.64 -19.85 -35.58
N GLY A 483 3.34 -19.70 -35.30
CA GLY A 483 2.26 -20.62 -35.64
C GLY A 483 0.91 -19.89 -35.82
N SER A 484 -0.21 -20.62 -35.78
CA SER A 484 -1.55 -20.01 -35.83
C SER A 484 -2.00 -19.60 -34.43
N GLY A 485 -2.07 -18.30 -34.14
CA GLY A 485 -2.66 -17.76 -32.91
C GLY A 485 -1.90 -16.59 -32.30
N ASP A 486 -2.50 -15.98 -31.28
CA ASP A 486 -1.94 -14.86 -30.54
C ASP A 486 -0.83 -15.31 -29.57
N ILE A 487 0.07 -14.39 -29.24
CA ILE A 487 1.10 -14.59 -28.23
C ILE A 487 0.51 -14.24 -26.87
N VAL A 488 0.42 -15.19 -25.95
CA VAL A 488 -0.15 -14.96 -24.61
C VAL A 488 0.94 -14.99 -23.54
N PHE A 489 1.23 -13.87 -22.90
CA PHE A 489 2.14 -13.83 -21.75
C PHE A 489 1.37 -14.05 -20.45
N LYS A 490 1.70 -15.09 -19.69
CA LYS A 490 1.15 -15.32 -18.34
C LYS A 490 1.70 -14.29 -17.33
N PRO A 491 1.04 -14.06 -16.18
CA PRO A 491 1.54 -13.17 -15.14
C PRO A 491 2.97 -13.51 -14.74
N GLY A 492 3.87 -12.54 -14.83
CA GLY A 492 5.28 -12.71 -14.50
C GLY A 492 6.11 -13.53 -15.50
N GLU A 493 5.52 -14.02 -16.60
CA GLU A 493 6.21 -14.88 -17.57
C GLU A 493 7.23 -14.09 -18.40
N LEU A 494 8.36 -14.74 -18.66
CA LEU A 494 9.37 -14.30 -19.63
C LEU A 494 9.21 -15.10 -20.92
N ARG A 495 9.19 -14.42 -22.06
CA ARG A 495 9.19 -15.03 -23.39
C ARG A 495 10.34 -14.49 -24.21
N VAL A 496 11.00 -15.40 -24.93
CA VAL A 496 12.15 -15.09 -25.77
C VAL A 496 11.70 -15.08 -27.22
N PHE A 497 12.17 -14.12 -27.99
CA PHE A 497 11.86 -13.97 -29.41
C PHE A 497 13.16 -13.88 -30.18
N SER A 498 13.28 -14.69 -31.23
CA SER A 498 14.47 -14.75 -32.07
C SER A 498 14.09 -14.89 -33.55
N LEU A 499 15.02 -14.56 -34.45
CA LEU A 499 14.80 -14.74 -35.89
C LEU A 499 14.78 -16.23 -36.23
N ARG A 500 13.74 -16.69 -36.91
CA ARG A 500 13.64 -18.09 -37.38
C ARG A 500 13.85 -18.16 -38.89
N THR A 501 15.11 -18.33 -39.31
CA THR A 501 15.42 -18.81 -40.67
C THR A 501 16.74 -19.58 -40.71
N THR A 502 16.66 -20.81 -41.25
CA THR A 502 17.78 -21.67 -41.66
C THR A 502 18.08 -21.58 -43.17
N GLY A 503 17.60 -20.54 -43.85
CA GLY A 503 17.78 -20.33 -45.29
C GLY A 503 17.88 -18.84 -45.65
N VAL A 504 18.46 -18.57 -46.83
CA VAL A 504 18.85 -17.25 -47.37
C VAL A 504 17.87 -16.14 -46.95
N PHE A 505 18.41 -15.11 -46.30
CA PHE A 505 17.73 -13.89 -45.86
C PHE A 505 16.85 -13.32 -46.97
N THR A 506 15.57 -13.64 -46.93
CA THR A 506 14.52 -13.05 -47.79
C THR A 506 13.59 -12.26 -46.90
N ASN A 507 12.93 -11.26 -47.48
CA ASN A 507 12.29 -10.08 -46.86
C ASN A 507 11.17 -10.33 -45.82
N ALA A 508 11.00 -11.54 -45.28
CA ALA A 508 10.05 -11.86 -44.22
C ALA A 508 10.77 -11.90 -42.86
N ASN A 509 10.93 -10.72 -42.26
CA ASN A 509 11.62 -10.53 -40.99
C ASN A 509 10.61 -10.53 -39.82
N ASP A 510 10.22 -11.74 -39.39
CA ASP A 510 9.41 -11.96 -38.19
C ASP A 510 10.26 -12.64 -37.11
N LEU A 511 10.25 -12.10 -35.89
CA LEU A 511 10.76 -12.77 -34.70
C LEU A 511 9.70 -13.77 -34.24
N GLN A 512 10.09 -15.02 -34.05
CA GLN A 512 9.20 -16.06 -33.56
C GLN A 512 9.50 -16.34 -32.09
N LEU A 513 8.43 -16.67 -31.36
CA LEU A 513 8.46 -17.13 -29.98
C LEU A 513 9.28 -18.43 -29.83
#